data_AF-A0A9Q3J3J0-F1
#
_entry.id   AF-A0A9Q3J3J0-F1
#
_cell.length_a   1.000
_cell.length_b   1.000
_cell.length_c   1.000
_cell.angle_alpha   90.00
_cell.angle_beta   90.00
_cell.angle_gamma   90.00
#
_symmetry.space_group_name_H-M   'P 1'
#
loop_
_entity.id
_entity.type
_entity.pdbx_description
1 polymer ?
#
loop_
_entity_poly.entity_id
_entity_poly.type
_entity_poly.pdbx_seq_one_letter_code
_entity_poly.pdbx_strand_id
1 'polypeptide(L)'
;MYRLSRVLTKIQSVNMKISLKKCHFGIKELKALGYVVSGLSLGIDKNKVAAVLLKPMPQNKKEIQSFLGFAGCYRQHIEDFESIARPFYKLCDKDTVFEMTVDRVKAFESLKQALTTAPLILMPDFKVPFKLCIDASGDVLGSALHQVQIINKKPVEGPICFISRQIKPAQAIYGASQMECLCPVWDLETLNYFLEGCSFEVITDCTAVESLFNMRTPNRHMLRCKIAIQGYRGNRIIVHKDGNICKNADGHYHIILIILLMGQKKLPHRSQ
;
A
#
# COMPACT_ATOMS: atom_id res chain seq x y z
N MET A 1 2.49 25.83 17.75
CA MET A 1 3.72 25.73 18.58
C MET A 1 3.59 24.80 19.80
N TYR A 2 2.40 24.61 20.38
CA TYR A 2 2.20 23.77 21.58
C TYR A 2 2.79 22.34 21.50
N ARG A 3 2.56 21.62 20.40
CA ARG A 3 3.08 20.23 20.23
C ARG A 3 4.61 20.15 20.26
N LEU A 4 5.30 21.09 19.60
CA LEU A 4 6.76 21.12 19.58
C LEU A 4 7.33 21.41 20.97
N SER A 5 6.78 22.39 21.68
CA SER A 5 7.18 22.70 23.06
C SER A 5 7.07 21.47 23.98
N ARG A 6 5.95 20.74 23.92
CA ARG A 6 5.76 19.49 24.69
C ARG A 6 6.85 18.46 24.44
N VAL A 7 7.20 18.22 23.17
CA VAL A 7 8.24 17.25 22.79
C VAL A 7 9.60 17.69 23.32
N LEU A 8 9.97 18.96 23.14
CA LEU A 8 11.24 19.51 23.62
C LEU A 8 11.36 19.46 25.16
N THR A 9 10.29 19.83 25.88
CA THR A 9 10.26 19.73 27.34
C THR A 9 10.42 18.28 27.81
N LYS A 10 9.79 17.32 27.13
CA LYS A 10 9.93 15.90 27.49
C LYS A 10 11.36 15.41 27.26
N ILE A 11 11.96 15.74 26.11
CA ILE A 11 13.36 15.42 25.79
C ILE A 11 14.31 15.97 26.86
N GLN A 12 14.10 17.22 27.26
CA GLN A 12 14.86 17.86 28.33
C GLN A 12 14.69 17.12 29.67
N SER A 13 13.45 16.72 30.01
CA SER A 13 13.17 15.99 31.26
C SER A 13 13.84 14.62 31.36
N VAL A 14 14.13 13.98 30.21
CA VAL A 14 14.81 12.68 30.15
C VAL A 14 16.31 12.81 29.82
N ASN A 15 16.86 14.03 29.85
CA ASN A 15 18.26 14.33 29.55
C ASN A 15 18.74 13.82 28.18
N MET A 16 17.83 13.74 27.19
CA MET A 16 18.20 13.41 25.82
C MET A 16 18.70 14.66 25.09
N LYS A 17 19.73 14.50 24.26
CA LYS A 17 20.31 15.59 23.45
C LYS A 17 19.88 15.46 21.99
N ILE A 18 19.55 16.58 21.37
CA ILE A 18 19.19 16.65 19.95
C ILE A 18 20.31 17.36 19.17
N SER A 19 20.68 16.83 18.02
CA SER A 19 21.57 17.53 17.09
C SER A 19 20.78 18.58 16.30
N LEU A 20 20.90 19.86 16.70
CA LEU A 20 20.21 20.98 16.02
C LEU A 20 20.55 21.04 14.52
N LYS A 21 21.76 20.65 14.12
CA LYS A 21 22.19 20.59 12.72
C LYS A 21 21.35 19.63 11.85
N LYS A 22 20.74 18.61 12.46
CA LYS A 22 19.87 17.62 11.78
C LYS A 22 18.39 17.91 11.95
N CYS A 23 18.03 19.00 12.64
CA CYS A 23 16.64 19.36 12.89
C CYS A 23 16.14 20.30 11.80
N HIS A 24 14.94 20.05 11.31
CA HIS A 24 14.24 20.91 10.37
C HIS A 24 12.87 21.26 10.97
N PHE A 25 12.58 22.55 11.09
CA PHE A 25 11.34 23.05 11.71
C PHE A 25 10.56 23.92 10.72
N GLY A 26 9.22 23.91 10.81
CA GLY A 26 8.36 24.78 10.01
C GLY A 26 8.35 24.52 8.50
N ILE A 27 8.83 23.36 8.07
CA ILE A 27 8.89 22.94 6.66
C ILE A 27 7.57 22.29 6.23
N LYS A 28 7.23 22.45 4.93
CA LYS A 28 6.03 21.81 4.33
C LYS A 28 6.26 20.34 3.97
N GLU A 29 7.51 20.00 3.66
CA GLU A 29 7.93 18.67 3.23
C GLU A 29 9.26 18.31 3.90
N LEU A 30 9.39 17.06 4.34
CA LEU A 30 10.57 16.52 5.01
C LEU A 30 11.04 15.25 4.29
N LYS A 31 12.35 15.16 4.01
CA LYS A 31 12.96 13.90 3.58
C LYS A 31 13.44 13.11 4.80
N ALA A 32 12.90 11.92 5.01
CA ALA A 32 13.26 11.06 6.13
C ALA A 32 13.10 9.58 5.78
N LEU A 33 14.05 8.74 6.20
CA LEU A 33 13.99 7.27 6.08
C LEU A 33 13.73 6.74 4.64
N GLY A 34 14.14 7.49 3.62
CA GLY A 34 13.91 7.13 2.20
C GLY A 34 12.57 7.60 1.64
N TYR A 35 11.81 8.38 2.42
CA TYR A 35 10.54 8.98 2.02
C TYR A 35 10.60 10.50 1.96
N VAL A 36 9.68 11.07 1.20
CA VAL A 36 9.30 12.47 1.20
C VAL A 36 7.94 12.56 1.90
N VAL A 37 7.93 13.11 3.11
CA VAL A 37 6.73 13.24 3.95
C VAL A 37 6.21 14.66 3.83
N SER A 38 4.94 14.82 3.50
CA SER A 38 4.21 16.09 3.58
C SER A 38 3.07 15.98 4.59
N GLY A 39 2.38 17.09 4.84
CA GLY A 39 1.16 17.06 5.66
C GLY A 39 -0.02 16.31 5.02
N LEU A 40 0.05 16.01 3.72
CA LEU A 40 -1.04 15.42 2.94
C LEU A 40 -0.69 14.04 2.37
N SER A 41 0.60 13.76 2.17
CA SER A 41 1.04 12.59 1.43
C SER A 41 2.39 12.07 1.89
N LEU A 42 2.64 10.80 1.62
CA LEU A 42 3.93 10.14 1.71
C LEU A 42 4.36 9.72 0.30
N GLY A 43 5.60 10.00 -0.07
CA GLY A 43 6.18 9.59 -1.35
C GLY A 43 7.54 8.96 -1.18
N ILE A 44 8.01 8.23 -2.18
CA ILE A 44 9.35 7.67 -2.20
C ILE A 44 10.36 8.76 -2.58
N ASP A 45 11.50 8.86 -1.87
CA ASP A 45 12.58 9.76 -2.28
C ASP A 45 13.23 9.24 -3.56
N LYS A 46 12.99 9.95 -4.67
CA LYS A 46 13.50 9.60 -6.00
C LYS A 46 15.02 9.41 -6.03
N ASN A 47 15.76 10.10 -5.16
CA ASN A 47 17.21 9.93 -5.04
C ASN A 47 17.60 8.52 -4.55
N LYS A 48 16.79 7.90 -3.69
CA LYS A 48 17.01 6.53 -3.22
C LYS A 48 16.65 5.50 -4.29
N VAL A 49 15.61 5.76 -5.08
CA VAL A 49 15.20 4.88 -6.19
C VAL A 49 16.19 4.96 -7.36
N ALA A 50 16.74 6.15 -7.65
CA ALA A 50 17.72 6.33 -8.72
C ALA A 50 18.94 5.40 -8.57
N ALA A 51 19.39 5.15 -7.35
CA ALA A 51 20.48 4.21 -7.08
C ALA A 51 20.15 2.77 -7.50
N VAL A 52 18.87 2.38 -7.50
CA VAL A 52 18.41 1.06 -7.93
C VAL A 52 18.19 0.99 -9.44
N LEU A 53 17.78 2.10 -10.07
CA LEU A 53 17.67 2.17 -11.54
C LEU A 53 19.00 1.94 -12.25
N LEU A 54 20.09 2.41 -11.64
CA LEU A 54 21.43 2.29 -12.19
C LEU A 54 22.09 0.93 -11.92
N LYS A 55 21.46 0.05 -11.12
CA LYS A 55 22.02 -1.27 -10.87
C LYS A 55 21.90 -2.14 -12.13
N PRO A 56 22.96 -2.88 -12.49
CA PRO A 56 22.88 -3.87 -13.55
C PRO A 56 21.94 -5.01 -13.14
N MET A 57 21.57 -5.83 -14.12
CA MET A 57 20.82 -7.06 -13.87
C MET A 57 21.55 -7.91 -12.83
N PRO A 58 20.87 -8.39 -11.78
CA PRO A 58 21.50 -9.17 -10.73
C PRO A 58 22.09 -10.46 -11.29
N GLN A 59 23.30 -10.81 -10.83
CA GLN A 59 24.08 -11.95 -11.31
C GLN A 59 24.14 -13.11 -10.32
N ASN A 60 23.56 -12.94 -9.14
CA ASN A 60 23.53 -13.98 -8.10
C ASN A 60 22.34 -13.80 -7.15
N LYS A 61 22.11 -14.84 -6.32
CA LYS A 61 21.02 -14.86 -5.31
C LYS A 61 21.11 -13.72 -4.30
N LYS A 62 22.34 -13.35 -3.86
CA LYS A 62 22.54 -12.29 -2.86
C LYS A 62 22.07 -10.93 -3.39
N GLU A 63 22.34 -10.65 -4.66
CA GLU A 63 21.90 -9.43 -5.32
C GLU A 63 20.37 -9.38 -5.47
N ILE A 64 19.73 -10.49 -5.85
CA ILE A 64 18.26 -10.59 -5.87
C ILE A 64 17.66 -10.38 -4.49
N GLN A 65 18.20 -11.03 -3.45
CA GLN A 65 17.72 -10.85 -2.08
C GLN A 65 17.88 -9.41 -1.59
N SER A 66 19.01 -8.77 -1.91
CA SER A 66 19.25 -7.37 -1.59
C SER A 66 18.27 -6.44 -2.33
N PHE A 67 18.01 -6.71 -3.61
CA PHE A 67 17.04 -5.95 -4.41
C PHE A 67 15.62 -6.12 -3.90
N LEU A 68 15.19 -7.36 -3.64
CA LEU A 68 13.89 -7.66 -3.06
C LEU A 68 13.70 -7.01 -1.69
N GLY A 69 14.71 -7.07 -0.82
CA GLY A 69 14.67 -6.42 0.49
C GLY A 69 14.50 -4.90 0.35
N PHE A 70 15.21 -4.28 -0.59
CA PHE A 70 15.04 -2.86 -0.90
C PHE A 70 13.65 -2.54 -1.45
N ALA A 71 13.18 -3.27 -2.46
CA ALA A 71 11.88 -3.03 -3.08
C ALA A 71 10.74 -3.26 -2.07
N GLY A 72 10.88 -4.28 -1.22
CA GLY A 72 9.95 -4.62 -0.16
C GLY A 72 9.78 -3.52 0.90
N CYS A 73 10.81 -2.68 1.14
CA CYS A 73 10.65 -1.50 2.00
C CYS A 73 9.58 -0.53 1.50
N TYR A 74 9.30 -0.51 0.19
CA TYR A 74 8.35 0.38 -0.46
C TYR A 74 7.10 -0.35 -0.97
N ARG A 75 6.88 -1.61 -0.57
CA ARG A 75 5.74 -2.42 -1.04
C ARG A 75 4.38 -1.76 -0.84
N GLN A 76 4.23 -0.89 0.18
CA GLN A 76 2.99 -0.15 0.44
C GLN A 76 2.65 0.90 -0.63
N HIS A 77 3.59 1.23 -1.51
CA HIS A 77 3.39 2.10 -2.66
C HIS A 77 3.25 1.32 -3.98
N ILE A 78 3.40 -0.01 -3.96
CA ILE A 78 3.43 -0.83 -5.16
C ILE A 78 2.22 -1.76 -5.11
N GLU A 79 1.27 -1.50 -5.99
CA GLU A 79 0.17 -2.42 -6.27
C GLU A 79 0.72 -3.76 -6.78
N ASP A 80 0.09 -4.85 -6.35
CA ASP A 80 0.46 -6.22 -6.75
C ASP A 80 1.92 -6.60 -6.54
N PHE A 81 2.60 -5.97 -5.58
CA PHE A 81 4.02 -6.22 -5.29
C PHE A 81 4.35 -7.72 -5.22
N GLU A 82 3.55 -8.51 -4.51
CA GLU A 82 3.80 -9.95 -4.33
C GLU A 82 3.58 -10.77 -5.61
N SER A 83 2.73 -10.31 -6.52
CA SER A 83 2.54 -10.91 -7.85
C SER A 83 3.77 -10.67 -8.71
N ILE A 84 4.26 -9.42 -8.74
CA ILE A 84 5.46 -9.05 -9.50
C ILE A 84 6.70 -9.73 -8.92
N ALA A 85 6.85 -9.75 -7.59
CA ALA A 85 8.02 -10.31 -6.91
C ALA A 85 8.05 -11.85 -6.90
N ARG A 86 6.92 -12.51 -7.20
CA ARG A 86 6.75 -13.97 -7.11
C ARG A 86 7.85 -14.79 -7.77
N PRO A 87 8.34 -14.49 -8.99
CA PRO A 87 9.37 -15.29 -9.66
C PRO A 87 10.69 -15.36 -8.90
N PHE A 88 10.93 -14.41 -7.97
CA PHE A 88 12.16 -14.32 -7.20
C PHE A 88 12.15 -15.11 -5.89
N TYR A 89 10.98 -15.45 -5.32
CA TYR A 89 10.98 -16.14 -4.03
C TYR A 89 11.55 -17.55 -4.11
N LYS A 90 11.27 -18.29 -5.20
CA LYS A 90 11.92 -19.58 -5.47
C LYS A 90 13.45 -19.45 -5.61
N LEU A 91 13.96 -18.32 -6.10
CA LEU A 91 15.42 -18.07 -6.16
C LEU A 91 16.04 -17.85 -4.78
N CYS A 92 15.25 -17.49 -3.78
CA CYS A 92 15.73 -17.29 -2.42
C CYS A 92 15.94 -18.62 -1.68
N ASP A 93 15.40 -19.73 -2.18
CA ASP A 93 15.61 -21.06 -1.63
C ASP A 93 17.07 -21.52 -1.85
N LYS A 94 17.60 -22.28 -0.88
CA LYS A 94 19.00 -22.72 -0.89
C LYS A 94 19.31 -23.61 -2.10
N ASP A 95 18.38 -24.50 -2.45
CA ASP A 95 18.59 -25.57 -3.41
C ASP A 95 18.28 -25.17 -4.87
N THR A 96 17.65 -24.01 -5.09
CA THR A 96 17.29 -23.55 -6.44
C THR A 96 18.52 -23.05 -7.20
N VAL A 97 18.74 -23.47 -8.44
CA VAL A 97 19.82 -22.91 -9.27
C VAL A 97 19.52 -21.45 -9.60
N PHE A 98 20.53 -20.58 -9.53
CA PHE A 98 20.37 -19.19 -9.95
C PHE A 98 20.30 -19.09 -11.46
N GLU A 99 19.17 -18.62 -11.97
CA GLU A 99 18.96 -18.38 -13.40
C GLU A 99 18.00 -17.18 -13.57
N MET A 100 18.31 -16.29 -14.51
CA MET A 100 17.45 -15.17 -14.89
C MET A 100 16.61 -15.55 -16.11
N THR A 101 15.58 -16.36 -15.89
CA THR A 101 14.56 -16.69 -16.89
C THR A 101 13.86 -15.42 -17.41
N VAL A 102 13.20 -15.52 -18.57
CA VAL A 102 12.39 -14.43 -19.16
C VAL A 102 11.43 -13.80 -18.14
N ASP A 103 10.73 -14.62 -17.34
CA ASP A 103 9.75 -14.11 -16.36
C ASP A 103 10.41 -13.33 -15.21
N ARG A 104 11.60 -13.76 -14.77
CA ARG A 104 12.38 -13.06 -13.74
C ARG A 104 12.96 -11.75 -14.24
N VAL A 105 13.40 -11.71 -15.50
CA VAL A 105 13.83 -10.47 -16.15
C VAL A 105 12.67 -9.48 -16.26
N LYS A 106 11.50 -9.94 -16.71
CA LYS A 106 10.28 -9.13 -16.76
C LYS A 106 9.87 -8.61 -15.38
N ALA A 107 9.89 -9.47 -14.36
CA ALA A 107 9.60 -9.09 -12.98
C ALA A 107 10.58 -8.04 -12.44
N PHE A 108 11.86 -8.13 -12.80
CA PHE A 108 12.89 -7.20 -12.35
C PHE A 108 12.65 -5.80 -12.91
N GLU A 109 12.42 -5.70 -14.21
CA GLU A 109 12.12 -4.42 -14.85
C GLU A 109 10.75 -3.88 -14.42
N SER A 110 9.75 -4.75 -14.20
CA SER A 110 8.44 -4.34 -13.68
C SER A 110 8.55 -3.74 -12.27
N LEU A 111 9.33 -4.34 -11.36
CA LEU A 111 9.57 -3.76 -10.03
C LEU A 111 10.35 -2.44 -10.10
N LYS A 112 11.33 -2.31 -11.01
CA LYS A 112 12.04 -1.03 -11.23
C LYS A 112 11.09 0.06 -11.73
N GLN A 113 10.21 -0.28 -12.66
CA GLN A 113 9.19 0.63 -13.16
C GLN A 113 8.22 1.01 -12.04
N ALA A 114 7.74 0.03 -11.26
CA ALA A 114 6.84 0.29 -10.14
C ALA A 114 7.48 1.22 -9.10
N LEU A 115 8.75 1.00 -8.72
CA LEU A 115 9.47 1.86 -7.78
C LEU A 115 9.63 3.31 -8.26
N THR A 116 9.67 3.54 -9.57
CA THR A 116 9.85 4.88 -10.14
C THR A 116 8.55 5.61 -10.43
N THR A 117 7.52 4.85 -10.77
CA THR A 117 6.18 5.36 -11.08
C THR A 117 5.25 5.32 -9.88
N ALA A 118 5.75 4.84 -8.73
CA ALA A 118 4.95 4.64 -7.53
C ALA A 118 4.14 5.87 -7.11
N PRO A 119 2.86 5.72 -6.75
CA PRO A 119 2.04 6.78 -6.20
C PRO A 119 2.58 7.40 -4.93
N LEU A 120 2.30 8.69 -4.81
CA LEU A 120 2.15 9.31 -3.51
C LEU A 120 0.94 8.65 -2.85
N ILE A 121 1.15 8.10 -1.66
CA ILE A 121 0.05 7.64 -0.83
C ILE A 121 -0.43 8.81 0.04
N LEU A 122 -1.72 8.90 0.28
CA LEU A 122 -2.32 9.93 1.13
C LEU A 122 -2.04 9.62 2.61
N MET A 123 -1.88 10.67 3.41
CA MET A 123 -1.86 10.52 4.86
C MET A 123 -3.27 10.20 5.35
N PRO A 124 -3.49 9.16 6.17
CA PRO A 124 -4.83 8.75 6.59
C PRO A 124 -5.51 9.80 7.45
N ASP A 125 -6.78 10.07 7.17
CA ASP A 125 -7.68 10.84 8.04
C ASP A 125 -8.70 9.90 8.68
N PHE A 126 -8.48 9.52 9.93
CA PHE A 126 -9.35 8.60 10.67
C PHE A 126 -10.78 9.13 10.92
N LYS A 127 -11.08 10.39 10.57
CA LYS A 127 -12.43 10.96 10.64
C LYS A 127 -13.27 10.69 9.40
N VAL A 128 -12.64 10.27 8.31
CA VAL A 128 -13.29 10.03 7.02
C VAL A 128 -13.31 8.53 6.75
N PRO A 129 -14.37 7.98 6.15
CA PRO A 129 -14.42 6.56 5.84
C PRO A 129 -13.30 6.11 4.89
N PHE A 130 -12.80 4.90 5.10
CA PHE A 130 -11.87 4.24 4.17
C PHE A 130 -12.62 3.45 3.09
N LYS A 131 -11.95 3.16 1.98
CA LYS A 131 -12.39 2.21 0.96
C LYS A 131 -11.33 1.12 0.83
N LEU A 132 -11.70 -0.12 1.12
CA LEU A 132 -10.84 -1.28 0.98
C LEU A 132 -11.24 -2.02 -0.30
N CYS A 133 -10.45 -1.86 -1.36
CA CYS A 133 -10.59 -2.61 -2.60
C CYS A 133 -9.85 -3.94 -2.44
N ILE A 134 -10.55 -5.04 -2.72
CA ILE A 134 -10.04 -6.40 -2.53
C ILE A 134 -10.03 -7.12 -3.85
N ASP A 135 -8.89 -7.74 -4.16
CA ASP A 135 -8.70 -8.64 -5.29
C ASP A 135 -8.02 -9.94 -4.81
N ALA A 136 -8.50 -11.07 -5.32
CA ALA A 136 -7.91 -12.37 -5.11
C ALA A 136 -7.71 -13.02 -6.47
N SER A 137 -6.48 -12.98 -6.98
CA SER A 137 -6.15 -13.49 -8.31
C SER A 137 -5.15 -14.63 -8.22
N GLY A 138 -5.56 -15.80 -8.72
CA GLY A 138 -4.73 -16.99 -8.88
C GLY A 138 -4.06 -17.46 -7.57
N ASP A 139 -2.81 -17.04 -7.38
CA ASP A 139 -1.91 -17.46 -6.30
C ASP A 139 -1.55 -16.34 -5.30
N VAL A 140 -2.19 -15.16 -5.42
CA VAL A 140 -1.89 -13.96 -4.63
C VAL A 140 -3.18 -13.34 -4.10
N LEU A 141 -3.11 -12.82 -2.88
CA LEU A 141 -4.10 -11.93 -2.30
C LEU A 141 -3.57 -10.50 -2.44
N GLY A 142 -4.38 -9.57 -2.95
CA GLY A 142 -3.99 -8.19 -3.19
C GLY A 142 -5.11 -7.24 -2.83
N SER A 143 -4.80 -6.19 -2.08
CA SER A 143 -5.79 -5.22 -1.65
C SER A 143 -5.19 -3.82 -1.57
N ALA A 144 -6.03 -2.83 -1.86
CA ALA A 144 -5.68 -1.42 -1.81
C ALA A 144 -6.61 -0.70 -0.84
N LEU A 145 -6.02 -0.03 0.16
CA LEU A 145 -6.75 0.84 1.06
C LEU A 145 -6.72 2.26 0.49
N HIS A 146 -7.88 2.82 0.19
CA HIS A 146 -8.07 4.14 -0.39
C HIS A 146 -8.86 5.05 0.55
N GLN A 147 -8.76 6.34 0.30
CA GLN A 147 -9.59 7.33 0.97
C GLN A 147 -9.91 8.50 0.03
N VAL A 148 -11.12 9.04 0.18
CA VAL A 148 -11.52 10.28 -0.49
C VAL A 148 -11.36 11.43 0.49
N GLN A 149 -10.41 12.33 0.25
CA GLN A 149 -10.13 13.47 1.12
C GLN A 149 -10.41 14.78 0.40
N ILE A 150 -10.82 15.82 1.15
CA ILE A 150 -10.98 17.16 0.58
C ILE A 150 -9.64 17.90 0.65
N ILE A 151 -8.98 18.01 -0.50
CA ILE A 151 -7.72 18.75 -0.66
C ILE A 151 -8.01 19.98 -1.53
N ASN A 152 -7.67 21.17 -1.04
CA ASN A 152 -7.93 22.43 -1.75
C ASN A 152 -9.40 22.60 -2.21
N LYS A 153 -10.35 22.23 -1.34
CA LYS A 153 -11.81 22.24 -1.58
C LYS A 153 -12.28 21.30 -2.70
N LYS A 154 -11.46 20.35 -3.14
CA LYS A 154 -11.83 19.33 -4.13
C LYS A 154 -11.72 17.94 -3.52
N PRO A 155 -12.65 17.02 -3.81
CA PRO A 155 -12.50 15.63 -3.43
C PRO A 155 -11.36 15.01 -4.25
N VAL A 156 -10.44 14.36 -3.55
CA VAL A 156 -9.33 13.62 -4.13
C VAL A 156 -9.36 12.23 -3.53
N GLU A 157 -9.53 11.23 -4.40
CA GLU A 157 -9.35 9.84 -4.03
C GLU A 157 -7.90 9.46 -4.23
N GLY A 158 -7.32 8.75 -3.27
CA GLY A 158 -5.97 8.23 -3.40
C GLY A 158 -5.70 7.06 -2.47
N PRO A 159 -4.65 6.27 -2.78
CA PRO A 159 -4.26 5.13 -1.96
C PRO A 159 -3.66 5.62 -0.64
N ILE A 160 -4.02 4.98 0.45
CA ILE A 160 -3.38 5.04 1.77
C ILE A 160 -2.25 4.03 1.84
N CYS A 161 -2.49 2.81 1.35
CA CYS A 161 -1.47 1.78 1.19
C CYS A 161 -1.96 0.65 0.28
N PHE A 162 -1.01 -0.05 -0.33
CA PHE A 162 -1.22 -1.34 -0.98
C PHE A 162 -0.71 -2.46 -0.07
N ILE A 163 -1.45 -3.57 -0.04
CA ILE A 163 -1.02 -4.80 0.61
C ILE A 163 -1.17 -5.95 -0.38
N SER A 164 -0.22 -6.87 -0.36
CA SER A 164 -0.36 -8.13 -1.07
C SER A 164 0.34 -9.23 -0.29
N ARG A 165 -0.06 -10.48 -0.52
CA ARG A 165 0.59 -11.67 0.03
C ARG A 165 0.38 -12.86 -0.88
N GLN A 166 1.39 -13.72 -1.00
CA GLN A 166 1.21 -15.03 -1.62
C GLN A 166 0.27 -15.92 -0.81
N ILE A 167 -0.45 -16.76 -1.54
CA ILE A 167 -1.28 -17.82 -0.97
C ILE A 167 -0.37 -18.89 -0.40
N LYS A 168 -0.70 -19.37 0.81
CA LYS A 168 0.06 -20.46 1.45
C LYS A 168 -0.26 -21.79 0.73
N PRO A 169 0.65 -22.77 0.74
CA PRO A 169 0.37 -24.08 0.12
C PRO A 169 -0.93 -24.74 0.60
N ALA A 170 -1.26 -24.62 1.90
CA ALA A 170 -2.51 -25.12 2.47
C ALA A 170 -3.79 -24.37 2.02
N GLN A 171 -3.63 -23.18 1.45
CA GLN A 171 -4.72 -22.36 0.91
C GLN A 171 -4.88 -22.58 -0.61
N ALA A 172 -3.87 -23.09 -1.30
CA ALA A 172 -3.93 -23.37 -2.73
C ALA A 172 -4.96 -24.46 -3.11
N ILE A 173 -5.41 -25.26 -2.14
CA ILE A 173 -6.47 -26.26 -2.30
C ILE A 173 -7.88 -25.67 -2.19
N TYR A 174 -8.01 -24.40 -1.80
CA TYR A 174 -9.31 -23.76 -1.64
C TYR A 174 -9.94 -23.46 -3.00
N GLY A 175 -11.26 -23.64 -3.09
CA GLY A 175 -12.01 -23.20 -4.25
C GLY A 175 -12.06 -21.67 -4.35
N ALA A 176 -12.39 -21.14 -5.54
CA ALA A 176 -12.44 -19.70 -5.80
C ALA A 176 -13.23 -18.91 -4.74
N SER A 177 -14.45 -19.34 -4.41
CA SER A 177 -15.27 -18.65 -3.39
C SER A 177 -14.68 -18.66 -1.98
N GLN A 178 -13.91 -19.70 -1.63
CA GLN A 178 -13.20 -19.74 -0.34
C GLN A 178 -12.01 -18.78 -0.35
N MET A 179 -11.30 -18.67 -1.48
CA MET A 179 -10.21 -17.73 -1.67
C MET A 179 -10.68 -16.28 -1.61
N GLU A 180 -11.78 -15.97 -2.29
CA GLU A 180 -12.37 -14.63 -2.27
C GLU A 180 -12.85 -14.24 -0.87
N CYS A 181 -13.34 -15.19 -0.06
CA CYS A 181 -13.67 -14.96 1.35
C CYS A 181 -12.45 -14.88 2.28
N LEU A 182 -11.30 -15.41 1.87
CA LEU A 182 -10.07 -15.38 2.65
C LEU A 182 -9.39 -14.01 2.56
N CYS A 183 -9.44 -13.37 1.39
CA CYS A 183 -8.86 -12.05 1.16
C CYS A 183 -9.34 -10.98 2.17
N PRO A 184 -10.65 -10.73 2.35
CA PRO A 184 -11.14 -9.75 3.33
C PRO A 184 -10.78 -10.11 4.77
N VAL A 185 -10.69 -11.40 5.13
CA VAL A 185 -10.25 -11.77 6.49
C VAL A 185 -8.82 -11.33 6.72
N TRP A 186 -7.94 -11.65 5.77
CA TRP A 186 -6.53 -11.27 5.85
C TRP A 186 -6.33 -9.75 5.80
N ASP A 187 -7.09 -9.04 4.98
CA ASP A 187 -6.99 -7.58 4.87
C ASP A 187 -7.42 -6.88 6.14
N LEU A 188 -8.53 -7.30 6.74
CA LEU A 188 -9.03 -6.73 8.00
C LEU A 188 -8.02 -6.93 9.14
N GLU A 189 -7.42 -8.12 9.22
CA GLU A 189 -6.36 -8.40 10.20
C GLU A 189 -5.11 -7.54 9.94
N THR A 190 -4.69 -7.42 8.67
CA THR A 190 -3.46 -6.70 8.29
C THR A 190 -3.61 -5.19 8.45
N LEU A 191 -4.79 -4.66 8.13
CA LEU A 191 -5.11 -3.23 8.16
C LEU A 191 -5.87 -2.84 9.44
N ASN A 192 -5.89 -3.70 10.46
CA ASN A 192 -6.63 -3.43 11.70
C ASN A 192 -6.26 -2.07 12.30
N TYR A 193 -4.97 -1.69 12.25
CA TYR A 193 -4.50 -0.38 12.71
C TYR A 193 -5.21 0.82 12.04
N PHE A 194 -5.66 0.67 10.80
CA PHE A 194 -6.42 1.71 10.08
C PHE A 194 -7.94 1.59 10.28
N LEU A 195 -8.44 0.35 10.32
CA LEU A 195 -9.87 0.08 10.22
C LEU A 195 -10.57 -0.04 11.58
N GLU A 196 -9.83 -0.33 12.64
CA GLU A 196 -10.40 -0.44 13.98
C GLU A 196 -11.01 0.89 14.43
N GLY A 197 -12.28 0.86 14.83
CA GLY A 197 -13.03 2.04 15.24
C GLY A 197 -13.39 3.03 14.12
N CYS A 198 -12.94 2.80 12.88
CA CYS A 198 -13.23 3.66 11.73
C CYS A 198 -14.32 3.06 10.85
N SER A 199 -15.09 3.93 10.17
CA SER A 199 -16.02 3.48 9.13
C SER A 199 -15.26 3.14 7.85
N PHE A 200 -15.66 2.09 7.14
CA PHE A 200 -15.06 1.74 5.86
C PHE A 200 -15.99 0.95 4.94
N GLU A 201 -15.71 1.03 3.65
CA GLU A 201 -16.39 0.27 2.61
C GLU A 201 -15.47 -0.84 2.10
N VAL A 202 -15.97 -2.06 1.98
CA VAL A 202 -15.27 -3.14 1.28
C VAL A 202 -15.81 -3.26 -0.13
N ILE A 203 -14.94 -3.08 -1.11
CA ILE A 203 -15.23 -3.13 -2.53
C ILE A 203 -14.66 -4.42 -3.09
N THR A 204 -15.52 -5.23 -3.71
CA THR A 204 -15.14 -6.51 -4.31
C THR A 204 -16.02 -6.81 -5.52
N ASP A 205 -15.44 -7.45 -6.53
CA ASP A 205 -16.12 -7.99 -7.71
C ASP A 205 -16.65 -9.41 -7.49
N CYS A 206 -16.52 -9.94 -6.27
CA CYS A 206 -16.97 -11.25 -5.89
C CYS A 206 -18.30 -11.22 -5.12
N THR A 207 -19.29 -11.97 -5.59
CA THR A 207 -20.58 -12.17 -4.91
C THR A 207 -20.50 -13.15 -3.72
N ALA A 208 -19.44 -13.95 -3.61
CA ALA A 208 -19.23 -14.88 -2.48
C ALA A 208 -19.08 -14.12 -1.15
N VAL A 209 -18.42 -12.96 -1.15
CA VAL A 209 -18.23 -12.13 0.06
C VAL A 209 -19.55 -11.55 0.54
N GLU A 210 -20.40 -11.10 -0.38
CA GLU A 210 -21.74 -10.61 -0.06
C GLU A 210 -22.64 -11.73 0.45
N SER A 211 -22.68 -12.85 -0.27
CA SER A 211 -23.50 -14.01 0.08
C SER A 211 -23.08 -14.67 1.40
N LEU A 212 -21.82 -14.57 1.81
CA LEU A 212 -21.28 -15.12 3.07
C LEU A 212 -22.13 -14.75 4.29
N PHE A 213 -22.65 -13.52 4.35
CA PHE A 213 -23.46 -13.06 5.48
C PHE A 213 -24.86 -13.63 5.47
N ASN A 214 -25.41 -13.92 4.28
CA ASN A 214 -26.75 -14.44 4.05
C ASN A 214 -26.80 -15.99 4.03
N MET A 215 -25.65 -16.66 3.94
CA MET A 215 -25.59 -18.13 3.96
C MET A 215 -26.12 -18.69 5.29
N ARG A 216 -27.10 -19.61 5.17
CA ARG A 216 -27.67 -20.38 6.29
C ARG A 216 -26.74 -21.48 6.77
N THR A 217 -26.10 -22.19 5.84
CA THR A 217 -25.22 -23.33 6.12
C THR A 217 -23.85 -23.14 5.46
N PRO A 218 -23.03 -22.18 5.93
CA PRO A 218 -21.68 -22.01 5.42
C PRO A 218 -20.82 -23.23 5.79
N ASN A 219 -19.92 -23.64 4.90
CA ASN A 219 -18.92 -24.65 5.24
C ASN A 219 -17.99 -24.13 6.36
N ARG A 220 -17.21 -25.02 6.99
CA ARG A 220 -16.37 -24.67 8.14
C ARG A 220 -15.40 -23.51 7.88
N HIS A 221 -14.85 -23.42 6.67
CA HIS A 221 -13.96 -22.32 6.28
C HIS A 221 -14.73 -20.99 6.21
N MET A 222 -15.85 -20.97 5.48
CA MET A 222 -16.71 -19.80 5.33
C MET A 222 -17.28 -19.35 6.68
N LEU A 223 -17.64 -20.27 7.58
CA LEU A 223 -18.09 -19.91 8.92
C LEU A 223 -17.01 -19.15 9.70
N ARG A 224 -15.74 -19.57 9.59
CA ARG A 224 -14.60 -18.86 10.20
C ARG A 224 -14.41 -17.47 9.59
N CYS A 225 -14.45 -17.37 8.25
CA CYS A 225 -14.40 -16.08 7.57
C CYS A 225 -15.53 -15.16 8.04
N LYS A 226 -16.75 -15.68 8.10
CA LYS A 226 -17.94 -14.95 8.58
C LYS A 226 -17.65 -14.38 9.96
N ILE A 227 -17.28 -15.21 10.94
CA ILE A 227 -16.98 -14.80 12.33
C ILE A 227 -15.91 -13.71 12.38
N ALA A 228 -14.78 -13.89 11.70
CA ALA A 228 -13.70 -12.90 11.68
C ALA A 228 -14.19 -11.54 11.15
N ILE A 229 -14.97 -11.57 10.07
CA ILE A 229 -15.51 -10.36 9.45
C ILE A 229 -16.67 -9.78 10.28
N GLN A 230 -17.35 -10.55 11.15
CA GLN A 230 -18.44 -10.03 11.99
C GLN A 230 -17.98 -8.96 12.99
N GLY A 231 -16.72 -9.00 13.45
CA GLY A 231 -16.17 -8.03 14.40
C GLY A 231 -16.24 -6.58 13.91
N TYR A 232 -16.30 -6.38 12.58
CA TYR A 232 -16.33 -5.06 11.95
C TYR A 232 -17.73 -4.65 11.46
N ARG A 233 -18.79 -5.41 11.76
CA ARG A 233 -20.15 -5.20 11.22
C ARG A 233 -20.73 -3.81 11.46
N GLY A 234 -20.47 -3.20 12.62
CA GLY A 234 -21.02 -1.88 12.96
C GLY A 234 -20.43 -0.72 12.14
N ASN A 235 -19.24 -0.92 11.58
CA ASN A 235 -18.47 0.12 10.92
C ASN A 235 -18.20 -0.19 9.44
N ARG A 236 -18.70 -1.30 8.90
CA ARG A 236 -18.44 -1.73 7.52
C ARG A 236 -19.69 -1.72 6.66
N ILE A 237 -19.56 -1.18 5.47
CA ILE A 237 -20.48 -1.40 4.35
C ILE A 237 -19.77 -2.29 3.31
N ILE A 238 -20.42 -3.34 2.83
CA ILE A 238 -19.88 -4.15 1.72
C ILE A 238 -20.58 -3.69 0.46
N VAL A 239 -19.82 -3.31 -0.56
CA VAL A 239 -20.32 -2.84 -1.84
C VAL A 239 -19.73 -3.73 -2.93
N HIS A 240 -20.60 -4.51 -3.58
CA HIS A 240 -20.21 -5.22 -4.79
C HIS A 240 -20.10 -4.22 -5.96
N LYS A 241 -19.00 -4.25 -6.71
CA LYS A 241 -18.79 -3.44 -7.92
C LYS A 241 -18.12 -4.26 -9.00
N ASP A 242 -18.55 -4.07 -10.24
CA ASP A 242 -17.94 -4.72 -11.40
C ASP A 242 -16.44 -4.37 -11.51
N GLY A 243 -15.61 -5.38 -11.81
CA GLY A 243 -14.15 -5.33 -11.68
C GLY A 243 -13.40 -4.26 -12.51
N ASN A 244 -14.08 -3.56 -13.42
CA ASN A 244 -13.49 -2.45 -14.20
C ASN A 244 -13.32 -1.15 -13.39
N ILE A 245 -14.03 -0.97 -12.28
CA ILE A 245 -13.98 0.28 -11.50
C ILE A 245 -12.83 0.28 -10.49
N CYS A 246 -12.46 -0.88 -9.94
CA CYS A 246 -11.30 -1.00 -9.04
C CYS A 246 -9.99 -0.63 -9.77
N LYS A 247 -9.84 -1.02 -11.04
CA LYS A 247 -8.66 -0.72 -11.88
C LYS A 247 -8.51 0.73 -12.33
N ASN A 248 -9.61 1.51 -12.29
CA ASN A 248 -9.57 2.93 -12.68
C ASN A 248 -9.00 3.82 -11.56
N ALA A 249 -8.74 3.27 -10.37
CA ALA A 249 -8.04 3.95 -9.28
C ALA A 249 -6.54 4.15 -9.56
N ASP A 250 -5.99 3.49 -10.59
CA ASP A 250 -4.54 3.24 -10.69
C ASP A 250 -3.81 4.23 -11.62
N GLY A 251 -4.51 4.91 -12.52
CA GLY A 251 -3.86 5.73 -13.59
C GLY A 251 -4.11 7.24 -13.54
N HIS A 252 -5.36 7.68 -13.33
CA HIS A 252 -5.73 9.09 -13.55
C HIS A 252 -5.48 10.00 -12.34
N TYR A 253 -5.48 9.46 -11.12
CA TYR A 253 -5.37 10.26 -9.89
C TYR A 253 -3.95 10.74 -9.59
N HIS A 254 -2.95 10.06 -10.13
CA HIS A 254 -1.54 10.45 -10.07
C HIS A 254 -1.28 11.86 -10.60
N ILE A 255 -1.86 12.18 -11.75
CA ILE A 255 -1.70 13.48 -12.41
C ILE A 255 -2.48 14.55 -11.63
N ILE A 256 -3.68 14.22 -11.14
CA ILE A 256 -4.54 15.16 -10.39
C ILE A 256 -3.92 15.50 -9.03
N LEU A 257 -3.42 14.51 -8.28
CA LEU A 257 -2.77 14.74 -6.99
C LEU A 257 -1.47 15.55 -7.15
N ILE A 258 -0.65 15.24 -8.15
CA ILE A 258 0.55 16.03 -8.46
C ILE A 258 0.18 17.46 -8.88
N ILE A 259 -0.83 17.67 -9.74
CA ILE A 259 -1.27 19.01 -10.16
C ILE A 259 -1.86 19.81 -8.99
N LEU A 260 -2.67 19.18 -8.13
CA LEU A 260 -3.27 19.83 -6.96
C LEU A 260 -2.24 20.17 -5.87
N LEU A 261 -1.19 19.35 -5.71
CA LEU A 261 -0.08 19.60 -4.78
C LEU A 261 0.94 20.60 -5.35
N MET A 262 1.22 20.56 -6.66
CA MET A 262 2.16 21.48 -7.33
C MET A 262 1.56 22.85 -7.70
N GLY A 263 0.24 23.02 -7.61
CA GLY A 263 -0.50 24.26 -7.88
C GLY A 263 -0.17 25.46 -6.97
N GLN A 264 0.90 25.41 -6.18
CA GLN A 264 1.42 26.52 -5.37
C GLN A 264 2.85 26.97 -5.74
N LYS A 265 3.39 26.60 -6.91
CA LYS A 265 4.50 27.36 -7.49
C LYS A 265 3.93 28.56 -8.24
N LYS A 266 3.92 29.73 -7.60
CA LYS A 266 3.78 31.02 -8.29
C LYS A 266 4.77 31.02 -9.46
N LEU A 267 4.25 31.09 -10.69
CA LEU A 267 5.02 31.48 -11.85
C LEU A 267 5.72 32.81 -11.51
N PRO A 268 7.04 32.95 -11.74
CA PRO A 268 7.69 34.25 -11.58
C PRO A 268 7.02 35.23 -12.54
N HIS A 269 6.56 36.35 -12.00
CA HIS A 269 6.12 37.50 -12.77
C HIS A 269 7.19 37.82 -13.82
N ARG A 270 6.85 37.67 -15.10
CA ARG A 270 7.50 38.46 -16.15
C ARG A 270 7.04 39.89 -15.94
N SER A 271 7.86 40.69 -15.27
CA SER A 271 7.83 42.14 -15.40
C SER A 271 8.23 42.51 -16.83
N GLN A 272 7.53 43.53 -17.32
CA GLN A 272 7.67 44.19 -18.62
C GLN A 272 9.11 44.61 -18.93
#